data_AF-A0AAW4KWZ6-F1
#
_entry.id   AF-A0AAW4KWZ6-F1
#
_cell.length_a   1.000
_cell.length_b   1.000
_cell.length_c   1.000
_cell.angle_alpha   90.00
_cell.angle_beta   90.00
_cell.angle_gamma   90.00
#
_symmetry.space_group_name_H-M   'P 1'
#
loop_
_entity.id
_entity.type
_entity.pdbx_description
1 polymer ?
#
loop_
_entity_poly.entity_id
_entity_poly.type
_entity_poly.pdbx_seq_one_letter_code
_entity_poly.pdbx_strand_id
1 'polypeptide(L)'
;PYGSDAAVEFADKSMEAVSYYAIQASCDLADERGAYETFQGSLWSKGILPLDSQQILIEARGQKYIDVDLNETLDWAPVRARVQKGIR
;
A
#
# COMPACT_ATOMS: atom_id res chain seq x y z
N PRO A 1 17.44 17.31 -10.77
CA PRO A 1 17.17 16.96 -12.19
C PRO A 1 16.38 15.65 -12.23
N TYR A 2 15.73 15.29 -13.32
CA TYR A 2 14.88 14.08 -13.32
C TYR A 2 15.71 12.78 -13.22
N GLY A 3 16.83 12.69 -13.94
CA GLY A 3 17.73 11.53 -13.89
C GLY A 3 18.73 11.58 -12.74
N SER A 4 18.26 11.70 -11.50
CA SER A 4 19.13 11.70 -10.30
C SER A 4 18.51 10.92 -9.15
N ASP A 5 19.33 10.39 -8.25
CA ASP A 5 18.88 9.62 -7.08
C ASP A 5 17.89 10.41 -6.22
N ALA A 6 18.09 11.72 -6.06
CA ALA A 6 17.15 12.58 -5.34
C ALA A 6 15.73 12.61 -5.98
N ALA A 7 15.62 12.45 -7.29
CA ALA A 7 14.33 12.37 -7.97
C ALA A 7 13.70 10.99 -7.82
N VAL A 8 14.51 9.92 -7.74
CA VAL A 8 14.04 8.56 -7.43
C VAL A 8 13.50 8.51 -6.00
N GLU A 9 14.26 9.03 -5.04
CA GLU A 9 13.85 9.11 -3.63
C GLU A 9 12.58 9.97 -3.46
N PHE A 10 12.50 11.10 -4.17
CA PHE A 10 11.29 11.92 -4.17
C PHE A 10 10.10 11.18 -4.77
N ALA A 11 10.28 10.45 -5.87
CA ALA A 11 9.21 9.68 -6.50
C ALA A 11 8.67 8.59 -5.55
N ASP A 12 9.57 7.90 -4.83
CA ASP A 12 9.19 6.90 -3.83
C ASP A 12 8.38 7.53 -2.68
N LYS A 13 8.97 8.50 -1.97
CA LYS A 13 8.34 9.16 -0.81
C LYS A 13 7.04 9.85 -1.15
N SER A 14 6.95 10.49 -2.31
CA SER A 14 5.73 11.18 -2.73
C SER A 14 4.61 10.19 -3.03
N MET A 15 4.91 9.06 -3.67
CA MET A 15 3.92 8.02 -3.93
C MET A 15 3.53 7.29 -2.64
N GLU A 16 4.47 7.07 -1.71
CA GLU A 16 4.18 6.53 -0.38
C GLU A 16 3.15 7.40 0.35
N ALA A 17 3.38 8.71 0.40
CA ALA A 17 2.47 9.66 1.03
C ALA A 17 1.09 9.70 0.36
N VAL A 18 1.04 9.77 -0.97
CA VAL A 18 -0.23 9.76 -1.72
C VAL A 18 -0.99 8.46 -1.47
N SER A 19 -0.31 7.32 -1.51
CA SER A 19 -0.89 5.99 -1.24
C SER A 19 -1.49 5.91 0.17
N TYR A 20 -0.71 6.34 1.17
CA TYR A 20 -1.13 6.33 2.57
C TYR A 20 -2.44 7.09 2.78
N TYR A 21 -2.50 8.34 2.31
CA TYR A 21 -3.69 9.17 2.49
C TYR A 21 -4.86 8.76 1.59
N ALA A 22 -4.61 8.23 0.39
CA ALA A 22 -5.67 7.72 -0.47
C ALA A 22 -6.36 6.49 0.15
N ILE A 23 -5.59 5.56 0.73
CA ILE A 23 -6.12 4.39 1.43
C ILE A 23 -6.91 4.84 2.67
N GLN A 24 -6.37 5.79 3.43
CA GLN A 24 -7.04 6.33 4.60
C GLN A 24 -8.38 7.00 4.24
N ALA A 25 -8.40 7.81 3.17
CA ALA A 25 -9.62 8.43 2.67
C ALA A 25 -10.68 7.41 2.21
N SER A 26 -10.24 6.30 1.59
CA SER A 26 -11.16 5.20 1.23
C SER A 26 -11.71 4.47 2.47
N CYS A 27 -10.93 4.34 3.56
CA CYS A 27 -11.45 3.87 4.85
C CYS A 27 -12.53 4.82 5.39
N ASP A 28 -12.28 6.13 5.36
CA ASP A 28 -13.23 7.12 5.86
C ASP A 28 -14.55 7.11 5.06
N LEU A 29 -14.46 6.91 3.74
CA LEU A 29 -15.63 6.72 2.90
C LEU A 29 -16.39 5.43 3.20
N ALA A 30 -15.69 4.36 3.60
CA ALA A 30 -16.34 3.13 4.05
C ALA A 30 -17.02 3.30 5.41
N ASP A 31 -16.44 4.11 6.31
CA ASP A 31 -17.09 4.48 7.58
C ASP A 31 -18.41 5.25 7.32
N GLU A 32 -18.43 6.14 6.30
CA GLU A 32 -19.63 6.92 5.93
C GLU A 32 -20.66 6.11 5.12
N ARG A 33 -20.21 5.28 4.16
CA ARG A 33 -21.06 4.72 3.09
C ARG A 33 -21.09 3.19 3.05
N GLY A 34 -20.36 2.55 3.94
CA GLY A 34 -20.09 1.12 3.90
C GLY A 34 -19.03 0.75 2.86
N ALA A 35 -18.31 -0.32 3.15
CA ALA A 35 -17.35 -0.92 2.21
C ALA A 35 -18.04 -1.39 0.92
N TYR A 36 -17.26 -1.57 -0.15
CA TYR A 36 -17.78 -2.14 -1.39
C TYR A 36 -18.19 -3.62 -1.21
N GLU A 37 -19.12 -4.10 -2.05
CA GLU A 37 -19.82 -5.38 -1.85
C GLU A 37 -18.89 -6.60 -1.77
N THR A 38 -17.80 -6.60 -2.53
CA THR A 38 -16.82 -7.70 -2.60
C THR A 38 -15.58 -7.46 -1.73
N PHE A 39 -15.70 -6.61 -0.70
CA PHE A 39 -14.60 -6.32 0.22
C PHE A 39 -14.12 -7.59 0.94
N GLN A 40 -15.04 -8.45 1.39
CA GLN A 40 -14.70 -9.69 2.07
C GLN A 40 -13.95 -10.67 1.14
N GLY A 41 -12.76 -11.08 1.54
CA GLY A 41 -11.87 -11.95 0.76
C GLY A 41 -10.82 -11.22 -0.08
N SER A 42 -10.96 -9.90 -0.25
CA SER A 42 -9.96 -9.04 -0.89
C SER A 42 -8.64 -9.02 -0.13
N LEU A 43 -7.57 -8.54 -0.78
CA LEU A 43 -6.28 -8.30 -0.12
C LEU A 43 -6.42 -7.33 1.06
N TRP A 44 -7.25 -6.29 0.91
CA TRP A 44 -7.55 -5.32 1.95
C TRP A 44 -8.17 -5.97 3.20
N SER A 45 -9.16 -6.85 3.02
CA SER A 45 -9.76 -7.59 4.14
C SER A 45 -8.76 -8.51 4.86
N LYS A 46 -7.68 -8.93 4.17
CA LYS A 46 -6.57 -9.70 4.73
C LYS A 46 -5.46 -8.83 5.30
N GLY A 47 -5.60 -7.50 5.23
CA GLY A 47 -4.59 -6.55 5.66
C GLY A 47 -3.35 -6.50 4.78
N ILE A 48 -3.42 -6.99 3.54
CA ILE A 48 -2.33 -6.97 2.55
C ILE A 48 -2.42 -5.65 1.78
N LEU A 49 -1.43 -4.79 2.00
CA LEU A 49 -1.27 -3.48 1.37
C LEU A 49 -0.37 -3.61 0.12
N PRO A 50 -0.20 -2.53 -0.69
CA PRO A 50 0.69 -2.56 -1.85
C PRO A 50 2.13 -2.96 -1.51
N LEU A 51 2.68 -2.49 -0.38
CA LEU A 51 4.02 -2.86 0.09
C LEU A 51 4.15 -4.37 0.38
N ASP A 52 3.12 -5.00 0.94
CA ASP A 52 3.13 -6.45 1.17
C ASP A 52 3.01 -7.23 -0.14
N SER A 53 2.30 -6.66 -1.11
CA SER A 53 2.12 -7.26 -2.43
C SER A 53 3.45 -7.38 -3.18
N GLN A 54 4.39 -6.44 -2.96
CA GLN A 54 5.76 -6.53 -3.47
C GLN A 54 6.49 -7.73 -2.88
N GLN A 55 6.39 -7.93 -1.57
CA GLN A 55 7.00 -9.08 -0.90
C GLN A 55 6.44 -10.43 -1.42
N ILE A 56 5.11 -10.53 -1.57
CA ILE A 56 4.46 -11.72 -2.15
C ILE A 56 4.97 -11.98 -3.57
N LEU A 57 5.15 -10.93 -4.37
CA LEU A 57 5.68 -11.05 -5.73
C LEU A 57 7.13 -11.55 -5.74
N ILE A 58 7.98 -11.04 -4.84
CA ILE A 58 9.37 -11.47 -4.69
C ILE A 58 9.44 -12.96 -4.36
N GLU A 59 8.60 -13.42 -3.43
CA GLU A 59 8.53 -14.82 -3.03
C GLU A 59 8.05 -15.73 -4.17
N ALA A 60 7.00 -15.32 -4.89
CA ALA A 60 6.43 -16.10 -5.98
C ALA A 60 7.38 -16.20 -7.18
N ARG A 61 8.12 -15.13 -7.49
CA ARG A 61 9.05 -15.09 -8.62
C ARG A 61 10.43 -15.67 -8.27
N GLY A 62 10.85 -15.51 -7.02
CA GLY A 62 12.17 -15.84 -6.50
C GLY A 62 13.13 -14.66 -6.59
N GLN A 63 13.82 -14.36 -5.47
CA GLN A 63 14.76 -13.24 -5.29
C GLN A 63 15.86 -13.14 -6.35
N LYS A 64 16.20 -14.26 -7.01
CA LYS A 64 17.19 -14.26 -8.10
C LYS A 64 16.75 -13.42 -9.31
N TYR A 65 15.44 -13.22 -9.50
CA TYR A 65 14.87 -12.65 -10.73
C TYR A 65 14.17 -11.30 -10.49
N ILE A 66 14.26 -10.76 -9.27
CA ILE A 66 13.64 -9.49 -8.90
C ILE A 66 14.42 -8.87 -7.76
N ASP A 67 14.75 -7.60 -7.95
CA ASP A 67 15.42 -6.75 -6.98
C ASP A 67 14.71 -5.39 -7.01
N VAL A 68 14.13 -5.00 -5.88
CA VAL A 68 13.33 -3.79 -5.72
C VAL A 68 13.53 -3.26 -4.31
N ASP A 69 13.56 -1.93 -4.17
CA ASP A 69 13.61 -1.29 -2.85
C ASP A 69 12.29 -1.53 -2.10
N LEU A 70 12.39 -1.85 -0.81
CA LEU A 70 11.28 -2.11 0.12
C LEU A 70 11.33 -1.16 1.33
N ASN A 71 12.07 -0.06 1.23
CA ASN A 71 12.11 0.96 2.27
C ASN A 71 10.72 1.60 2.48
N GLU A 72 10.41 1.89 3.73
CA GLU A 72 9.18 2.57 4.16
C GLU A 72 9.57 3.77 5.02
N THR A 73 8.83 4.87 4.91
CA THR A 73 9.09 6.09 5.71
C THR A 73 7.92 6.49 6.59
N LEU A 74 6.71 5.97 6.32
CA LEU A 74 5.51 6.18 7.14
C LEU A 74 5.20 4.96 8.01
N ASP A 75 4.49 5.19 9.12
CA ASP A 75 3.97 4.08 9.94
C ASP A 75 2.67 3.52 9.34
N TRP A 76 2.76 2.38 8.67
CA TRP A 76 1.64 1.72 8.02
C TRP A 76 0.75 0.89 8.95
N ALA A 77 1.15 0.66 10.21
CA ALA A 77 0.39 -0.20 11.12
C ALA A 77 -1.03 0.33 11.43
N PRO A 78 -1.25 1.64 11.67
CA PRO A 78 -2.59 2.19 11.89
C PRO A 78 -3.49 2.06 10.66
N VAL A 79 -2.95 2.30 9.46
CA VAL A 79 -3.69 2.16 8.19
C VAL A 79 -4.07 0.71 7.95
N ARG A 80 -3.13 -0.23 8.16
CA ARG A 80 -3.38 -1.66 8.06
C ARG A 80 -4.50 -2.12 8.99
N ALA A 81 -4.56 -1.59 10.21
CA ALA A 81 -5.62 -1.92 11.16
C ALA A 81 -7.00 -1.34 10.74
N ARG A 82 -7.03 -0.17 10.09
CA ARG A 82 -8.26 0.43 9.55
C ARG A 82 -8.76 -0.32 8.31
N VAL A 83 -7.85 -0.63 7.37
CA VAL A 83 -8.20 -1.19 6.06
C VAL A 83 -8.94 -2.53 6.16
N GLN A 84 -8.61 -3.35 7.16
CA GLN A 84 -9.25 -4.65 7.39
C GLN A 84 -10.73 -4.52 7.81
N LYS A 85 -11.15 -3.35 8.29
CA LYS A 85 -12.54 -3.08 8.69
C LYS A 85 -13.42 -2.69 7.51
N GLY A 86 -12.82 -2.17 6.44
CA GLY A 86 -13.55 -1.75 5.24
C GLY A 86 -12.86 -0.61 4.51
N ILE A 87 -12.95 -0.64 3.19
CA ILE A 87 -12.62 0.47 2.30
C ILE A 87 -13.70 0.60 1.22
N ARG A 88 -13.81 1.77 0.60
CA ARG A 88 -14.83 2.08 -0.41
C ARG A 88 -14.32 1.97 -1.83
#